data_AF-A0A937ETS9-F1
#
_entry.id   AF-A0A937ETS9-F1
#
_cell.length_a   1.000
_cell.length_b   1.000
_cell.length_c   1.000
_cell.angle_alpha   90.00
_cell.angle_beta   90.00
_cell.angle_gamma   90.00
#
_symmetry.space_group_name_H-M   'P 1'
#
loop_
_entity.id
_entity.type
_entity.pdbx_description
1 polymer ?
#
loop_
_entity_poly.entity_id
_entity_poly.type
_entity_poly.pdbx_seq_one_letter_code
_entity_poly.pdbx_strand_id
1 'polypeptide(L)'
;ALRLAGAVDADVVRAALADVVARHESLRTVFAETGDGEPCQILIDVDTAAPVVPVVPVADMEALYASMAVEAGRGFDLSVEAPLRAVLFDLPGDEFVLLFV
;
A
#
# COMPACT_ATOMS: atom_id res chain seq x y z
N ALA A 1 6.83 -5.45 -7.03
CA ALA A 1 5.69 -6.35 -6.85
C ALA A 1 6.19 -7.75 -6.52
N LEU A 2 5.40 -8.53 -5.78
CA LEU A 2 5.68 -9.89 -5.34
C LEU A 2 4.63 -10.84 -5.92
N ARG A 3 5.06 -11.94 -6.57
CA ARG A 3 4.15 -13.02 -7.00
C ARG A 3 3.92 -13.98 -5.83
N LEU A 4 2.66 -14.33 -5.60
CA LEU A 4 2.20 -15.28 -4.61
C LEU A 4 1.40 -16.36 -5.36
N ALA A 5 1.55 -17.61 -4.94
CA ALA A 5 0.86 -18.74 -5.56
C ALA A 5 0.04 -19.49 -4.51
N GLY A 6 -1.11 -20.01 -4.92
CA GLY A 6 -2.05 -20.74 -4.08
C GLY A 6 -3.05 -19.82 -3.37
N ALA A 7 -3.64 -20.32 -2.28
CA ALA A 7 -4.69 -19.63 -1.56
C ALA A 7 -4.14 -18.46 -0.73
N VAL A 8 -4.16 -17.25 -1.30
CA VAL A 8 -3.82 -16.02 -0.59
C VAL A 8 -5.08 -15.47 0.09
N ASP A 9 -5.00 -15.32 1.41
CA ASP A 9 -6.04 -14.66 2.21
C ASP A 9 -5.71 -13.17 2.33
N ALA A 10 -6.56 -12.32 1.75
CA ALA A 10 -6.38 -10.88 1.74
C ALA A 10 -6.44 -10.24 3.13
N ASP A 11 -7.20 -10.80 4.07
CA ASP A 11 -7.28 -10.30 5.44
C ASP A 11 -6.00 -10.63 6.21
N VAL A 12 -5.40 -11.78 5.96
CA VAL A 12 -4.08 -12.14 6.50
C VAL A 12 -2.99 -11.22 5.95
N VAL A 13 -3.01 -10.91 4.63
CA VAL A 13 -2.07 -9.96 4.03
C VAL A 13 -2.24 -8.56 4.64
N ARG A 14 -3.48 -8.08 4.78
CA ARG A 14 -3.81 -6.79 5.41
C ARG A 14 -3.27 -6.74 6.85
N ALA A 15 -3.54 -7.76 7.65
CA ALA A 15 -3.07 -7.84 9.03
C ALA A 15 -1.53 -7.85 9.09
N ALA A 16 -0.86 -8.64 8.24
CA ALA A 16 0.59 -8.70 8.18
C ALA A 16 1.23 -7.34 7.82
N LEU A 17 0.62 -6.59 6.90
CA LEU A 17 1.11 -5.26 6.53
C LEU A 17 0.84 -4.21 7.61
N ALA A 18 -0.33 -4.24 8.25
CA ALA A 18 -0.60 -3.38 9.41
C ALA A 18 0.43 -3.61 10.52
N ASP A 19 0.80 -4.87 10.75
CA ASP A 19 1.85 -5.28 11.67
C ASP A 19 3.23 -4.69 11.33
N VAL A 20 3.59 -4.66 10.05
CA VAL A 20 4.85 -4.03 9.57
C VAL A 20 4.78 -2.52 9.80
N VAL A 21 3.69 -1.87 9.40
CA VAL A 21 3.50 -0.42 9.58
C VAL A 21 3.54 -0.02 11.05
N ALA A 22 2.95 -0.81 11.94
CA ALA A 22 2.99 -0.56 13.38
C ALA A 22 4.43 -0.51 13.94
N ARG A 23 5.31 -1.41 13.45
CA ARG A 23 6.70 -1.53 13.93
C ARG A 23 7.65 -0.49 13.34
N HIS A 24 7.32 0.13 12.22
CA HIS A 24 8.23 1.01 11.49
C HIS A 24 7.71 2.46 11.44
N GLU A 25 8.37 3.35 12.17
CA GLU A 25 8.02 4.79 12.21
C GLU A 25 8.02 5.44 10.83
N SER A 26 8.97 5.07 9.96
CA SER A 26 9.07 5.62 8.60
C SER A 26 7.83 5.35 7.74
N LEU A 27 7.08 4.28 8.01
CA LEU A 27 5.84 3.94 7.31
C LEU A 27 4.62 4.68 7.88
N ARG A 28 4.83 5.50 8.91
CA ARG A 28 3.81 6.31 9.59
C ARG A 28 4.20 7.78 9.62
N THR A 29 5.12 8.20 8.76
CA THR A 29 5.60 9.58 8.69
C THR A 29 4.92 10.33 7.55
N VAL A 30 4.29 11.46 7.88
CA VAL A 30 3.81 12.46 6.92
C VAL A 30 4.64 13.76 7.06
N PHE A 31 4.56 14.63 6.08
CA PHE A 31 5.31 15.88 5.97
C PHE A 31 4.34 17.04 5.85
N ALA A 32 4.16 17.79 6.94
CA ALA A 32 3.30 18.95 6.97
C ALA A 32 4.03 20.16 7.59
N GLU A 33 3.51 21.34 7.30
CA GLU A 33 4.01 22.58 7.88
C GLU A 33 3.52 22.74 9.32
N THR A 34 4.41 23.24 10.18
CA THR A 34 4.04 23.72 11.51
C THR A 34 3.20 25.00 11.44
N GLY A 35 2.66 25.48 12.55
CA GLY A 35 1.91 26.75 12.61
C GLY A 35 2.69 27.97 12.10
N ASP A 36 4.02 27.87 12.03
CA ASP A 36 4.93 28.91 11.55
C ASP A 36 5.39 28.70 10.09
N GLY A 37 4.85 27.69 9.40
CA GLY A 37 5.13 27.42 7.97
C GLY A 37 6.38 26.58 7.69
N GLU A 38 7.04 26.04 8.72
CA GLU A 38 8.24 25.21 8.53
C GLU A 38 7.86 23.73 8.31
N PRO A 39 8.36 23.07 7.23
CA PRO A 39 8.05 21.67 6.95
C PRO A 39 8.71 20.75 7.99
N CYS A 40 7.91 19.85 8.56
CA CYS A 40 8.37 18.90 9.58
C CYS A 40 7.82 17.50 9.32
N GLN A 41 8.47 16.50 9.92
CA GLN A 41 7.97 15.13 9.95
C GLN A 41 6.99 14.96 11.10
N ILE A 42 5.81 14.43 10.80
CA ILE A 42 4.78 14.13 11.79
C ILE A 42 4.52 12.63 11.78
N LEU A 43 4.55 12.02 12.97
CA LEU A 43 4.23 10.62 13.14
C LEU A 43 2.72 10.49 13.35
N ILE A 44 2.02 9.85 12.40
CA ILE A 44 0.61 9.50 12.56
C ILE A 44 0.47 8.19 13.33
N ASP A 45 -0.71 7.98 13.92
CA ASP A 45 -0.99 6.77 14.67
C ASP A 45 -1.08 5.53 13.75
N VAL A 46 -1.00 4.35 14.38
CA VAL A 46 -0.96 3.07 13.66
C VAL A 46 -2.25 2.82 12.89
N ASP A 47 -3.40 3.20 13.44
CA ASP A 47 -4.70 2.94 12.82
C ASP A 47 -4.90 3.82 11.59
N THR A 48 -4.50 5.09 11.67
CA THR A 48 -4.51 6.03 10.53
C THR A 48 -3.54 5.58 9.42
N ALA A 49 -2.40 5.00 9.77
CA ALA A 49 -1.42 4.51 8.79
C ALA A 49 -1.72 3.10 8.23
N ALA A 50 -2.72 2.39 8.76
CA ALA A 50 -2.98 1.01 8.38
C ALA A 50 -3.38 0.88 6.89
N PRO A 51 -2.72 -0.01 6.12
CA PRO A 51 -2.99 -0.13 4.69
C PRO A 51 -4.32 -0.87 4.43
N VAL A 52 -5.10 -0.36 3.47
CA VAL A 52 -6.43 -0.91 3.11
C VAL A 52 -6.36 -2.12 2.15
N VAL A 53 -5.24 -2.35 1.46
CA VAL A 53 -4.99 -3.52 0.58
C VAL A 53 -6.23 -3.99 -0.22
N PRO A 54 -6.72 -3.22 -1.21
CA PRO A 54 -7.79 -3.69 -2.08
C PRO A 54 -7.38 -4.95 -2.87
N VAL A 55 -8.34 -5.84 -3.07
CA VAL A 55 -8.20 -6.99 -3.97
C VAL A 55 -8.80 -6.64 -5.32
N VAL A 56 -8.00 -6.72 -6.38
CA VAL A 56 -8.39 -6.30 -7.73
C VAL A 56 -8.25 -7.48 -8.69
N PRO A 57 -9.34 -8.04 -9.22
CA PRO A 57 -9.26 -9.08 -10.23
C PRO A 57 -8.74 -8.52 -11.56
N VAL A 58 -7.79 -9.21 -12.18
CA VAL A 58 -7.24 -8.88 -13.49
C VAL A 58 -7.24 -10.12 -14.38
N ALA A 59 -7.58 -9.95 -15.66
CA ALA A 59 -7.81 -11.08 -16.56
C ALA A 59 -6.52 -11.79 -16.99
N ASP A 60 -5.42 -11.03 -17.13
CA ASP A 60 -4.15 -11.51 -17.66
C ASP A 60 -2.99 -10.59 -17.26
N MET A 61 -1.81 -10.90 -17.78
CA MET A 61 -0.59 -10.13 -17.52
C MET A 61 -0.65 -8.72 -18.12
N GLU A 62 -1.34 -8.50 -19.24
CA GLU A 62 -1.44 -7.17 -19.85
C GLU A 62 -2.27 -6.23 -18.96
N ALA A 63 -3.42 -6.71 -18.50
CA ALA A 63 -4.29 -6.01 -17.55
C ALA A 63 -3.58 -5.76 -16.21
N LEU A 64 -2.79 -6.73 -15.74
CA LEU A 64 -1.95 -6.57 -14.54
C LEU A 64 -0.95 -5.43 -14.72
N TYR A 65 -0.16 -5.43 -15.79
CA TYR A 65 0.86 -4.39 -16.01
C TYR A 65 0.24 -3.01 -16.16
N ALA A 66 -0.89 -2.89 -16.86
CA ALA A 66 -1.63 -1.63 -16.97
C ALA A 66 -2.10 -1.13 -15.60
N SER A 67 -2.68 -2.01 -14.78
CA SER A 67 -3.15 -1.66 -13.44
C SER A 67 -2.01 -1.28 -12.49
N MET A 68 -0.89 -2.00 -12.55
CA MET A 68 0.31 -1.67 -11.77
C MET A 68 0.89 -0.31 -12.16
N ALA A 69 0.89 0.04 -13.45
CA ALA A 69 1.37 1.33 -13.92
C ALA A 69 0.49 2.49 -13.40
N VAL A 70 -0.82 2.29 -13.35
CA VAL A 70 -1.76 3.26 -12.76
C VAL A 70 -1.47 3.48 -11.28
N GLU A 71 -1.35 2.41 -10.49
CA GLU A 71 -1.07 2.53 -9.05
C GLU A 71 0.30 3.14 -8.76
N ALA A 72 1.34 2.72 -9.51
CA ALA A 72 2.69 3.28 -9.36
C ALA A 72 2.80 4.74 -9.81
N GLY A 73 1.95 5.17 -10.75
CA GLY A 73 1.88 6.56 -11.23
C GLY A 73 1.11 7.49 -10.31
N ARG A 74 0.39 6.96 -9.31
CA ARG A 74 -0.38 7.76 -8.37
C ARG A 74 0.57 8.44 -7.38
N GLY A 75 0.50 9.77 -7.26
CA GLY A 75 1.23 10.50 -6.22
C GLY A 75 0.69 10.21 -4.83
N PHE A 76 1.43 10.63 -3.80
CA PHE A 76 0.96 10.69 -2.41
C PHE A 76 0.77 12.15 -2.03
N ASP A 77 -0.32 12.47 -1.31
CA ASP A 77 -0.35 13.70 -0.52
C ASP A 77 0.55 13.53 0.70
N LEU A 78 1.77 14.06 0.62
CA LEU A 78 2.76 13.91 1.68
C LEU A 78 2.29 14.46 3.04
N SER A 79 1.30 15.35 3.07
CA SER A 79 0.83 15.98 4.31
C SER A 79 -0.08 15.08 5.15
N VAL A 80 -0.72 14.09 4.53
CA VAL A 80 -1.76 13.27 5.18
C VAL A 80 -1.71 11.78 4.84
N GLU A 81 -1.06 11.38 3.73
CA GLU A 81 -0.97 9.98 3.33
C GLU A 81 0.28 9.30 3.90
N ALA A 82 0.09 8.15 4.54
CA ALA A 82 1.18 7.26 4.88
C ALA A 82 1.96 6.83 3.62
N PRO A 83 3.30 6.70 3.66
CA PRO A 83 4.15 6.44 2.49
C PRO A 83 4.17 4.95 2.11
N LEU A 84 3.02 4.29 2.16
CA LEU A 84 2.85 2.91 1.73
C LEU A 84 1.41 2.69 1.25
N ARG A 85 1.28 2.27 -0.01
CA ARG A 85 0.06 1.67 -0.54
C ARG A 85 0.36 0.27 -1.01
N ALA A 86 -0.64 -0.59 -0.87
CA ALA A 86 -0.57 -1.95 -1.35
C ALA A 86 -1.84 -2.32 -2.09
N VAL A 87 -1.72 -3.13 -3.14
CA VAL A 87 -2.83 -3.68 -3.90
C VAL A 87 -2.54 -5.16 -4.15
N LEU A 88 -3.53 -6.02 -3.90
CA LEU A 88 -3.45 -7.44 -4.20
C LEU A 88 -4.20 -7.72 -5.50
N PHE A 89 -3.47 -7.97 -6.58
CA PHE A 89 -4.06 -8.38 -7.84
C PHE A 89 -4.34 -9.88 -7.84
N ASP A 90 -5.55 -10.26 -8.23
CA ASP A 90 -6.01 -11.64 -8.34
C ASP A 90 -6.05 -12.06 -9.82
N LEU A 91 -5.27 -13.08 -10.17
CA LEU A 91 -5.14 -13.61 -11.53
C LEU A 91 -5.72 -15.03 -11.64
N PRO A 92 -6.13 -15.46 -12.85
CA PRO A 92 -6.54 -16.83 -13.09
C PRO A 92 -5.46 -17.85 -12.69
N GLY A 93 -5.88 -18.98 -12.14
CA GLY A 93 -4.99 -20.10 -11.81
C GLY A 93 -4.36 -20.03 -10.41
N ASP A 94 -5.05 -19.41 -9.45
CA ASP A 94 -4.59 -19.23 -8.06
C ASP A 94 -3.25 -18.49 -7.98
N GLU A 95 -3.10 -17.48 -8.83
CA GLU A 95 -1.94 -16.59 -8.85
C GLU A 95 -2.32 -15.20 -8.35
N PHE A 96 -1.50 -14.64 -7.47
CA PHE A 96 -1.70 -13.29 -6.96
C PHE A 96 -0.44 -12.46 -7.14
N VAL A 97 -0.61 -11.16 -7.33
CA VAL A 97 0.49 -10.19 -7.35
C VAL A 97 0.24 -9.10 -6.33
N LEU A 98 1.09 -9.05 -5.31
CA LEU A 98 1.09 -7.98 -4.31
C LEU A 98 2.00 -6.85 -4.79
N LEU A 99 1.40 -5.70 -5.11
CA LEU A 99 2.13 -4.47 -5.40
C LEU A 99 2.28 -3.65 -4.12
N PHE A 100 3.47 -3.08 -3.94
CA PHE A 100 3.75 -2.01 -2.97
C PHE A 100 4.13 -0.76 -3.76
N VAL A 101 3.57 0.38 -3.38
CA VAL A 101 3.86 1.72 -3.92
C VAL A 101 4.18 2.64 -2.75
#